data_AF-A0A3D1XL96-F1
#
_entry.id   AF-A0A3D1XL96-F1
#
_cell.length_a   1.000
_cell.length_b   1.000
_cell.length_c   1.000
_cell.angle_alpha   90.00
_cell.angle_beta   90.00
_cell.angle_gamma   90.00
#
_symmetry.space_group_name_H-M   'P 1'
#
loop_
_entity.id
_entity.type
_entity.pdbx_description
1 polymer ?
#
loop_
_entity_poly.entity_id
_entity_poly.type
_entity_poly.pdbx_seq_one_letter_code
_entity_poly.pdbx_strand_id
1 'polypeptide(L)'
;HEEEVSPELIEKYKEPAVKALREELILDQLSRDLELEVTPEELDQELQNMAQLLGGGGNLQQMKKEWEKNGVLARLHSRMKRDKTLNSALEKVTLKEVMVDRKDLI
;
A
#
# COMPACT_ATOMS: atom_id res chain seq x y z
N HIS A 1 28.95 -1.07 6.94
CA HIS A 1 28.51 -1.94 8.04
C HIS A 1 27.70 -3.05 7.40
N GLU A 2 28.28 -4.24 7.25
CA GLU A 2 27.49 -5.44 7.01
C GLU A 2 26.99 -5.90 8.37
N GLU A 3 25.70 -5.68 8.64
CA GLU A 3 25.05 -6.32 9.78
C GLU A 3 24.88 -7.79 9.40
N GLU A 4 25.65 -8.67 10.05
CA GLU A 4 25.48 -10.12 9.89
C GLU A 4 24.07 -10.51 10.38
N VAL A 5 23.27 -11.05 9.48
CA VAL A 5 21.93 -11.55 9.80
C VAL A 5 22.09 -12.84 10.61
N SER A 6 21.89 -12.77 11.92
CA SER A 6 21.96 -13.95 12.78
C SER A 6 20.79 -14.91 12.51
N PRO A 7 20.97 -16.22 12.77
CA PRO A 7 19.88 -17.20 12.68
C PRO A 7 18.65 -16.83 13.53
N GLU A 8 18.87 -16.18 14.67
CA GLU A 8 17.81 -15.71 15.59
C GLU A 8 16.98 -14.58 14.96
N LEU A 9 17.62 -13.67 14.20
CA LEU A 9 16.90 -12.64 13.44
C LEU A 9 16.10 -13.27 12.30
N ILE A 10 16.65 -14.28 11.61
CA ILE A 10 15.91 -15.01 10.58
C ILE A 10 14.67 -15.66 11.18
N GLU A 11 14.81 -16.40 12.28
CA GLU A 11 13.69 -17.05 12.94
C GLU A 11 12.60 -16.05 13.37
N LYS A 12 13.02 -14.90 13.94
CA LYS A 12 12.12 -13.84 14.38
C LYS A 12 11.33 -13.17 13.23
N TYR A 13 11.97 -12.92 12.09
CA TYR A 13 11.37 -12.13 11.00
C TYR A 13 10.83 -12.97 9.84
N LYS A 14 11.20 -14.25 9.75
CA LYS A 14 10.80 -15.13 8.63
C LYS A 14 9.29 -15.26 8.52
N GLU A 15 8.59 -15.58 9.61
CA GLU A 15 7.14 -15.76 9.55
C GLU A 15 6.40 -14.47 9.17
N PRO A 16 6.66 -13.30 9.82
CA PRO A 16 6.09 -12.03 9.38
C PRO A 16 6.38 -11.70 7.91
N ALA A 17 7.62 -11.92 7.46
CA ALA A 17 8.02 -11.65 6.07
C ALA A 17 7.30 -12.57 5.07
N VAL A 18 7.19 -13.87 5.38
CA VAL A 18 6.44 -14.83 4.56
C VAL A 18 4.96 -14.46 4.50
N LYS A 19 4.37 -14.03 5.62
CA LYS A 19 2.97 -13.59 5.66
C LYS A 19 2.77 -12.36 4.78
N ALA A 20 3.59 -11.33 4.94
CA ALA A 20 3.52 -10.11 4.14
C ALA A 20 3.66 -10.40 2.63
N LEU A 21 4.60 -11.29 2.26
CA LEU A 21 4.77 -11.69 0.86
C LEU A 21 3.55 -12.42 0.32
N ARG A 22 2.95 -13.34 1.10
CA ARG A 22 1.72 -14.04 0.68
C ARG A 22 0.57 -13.07 0.46
N GLU A 23 0.38 -12.10 1.36
CA GLU A 23 -0.65 -11.06 1.23
C GLU A 23 -0.45 -10.24 -0.04
N GLU A 24 0.79 -9.84 -0.33
CA GLU A 24 1.13 -9.10 -1.55
C GLU A 24 0.84 -9.92 -2.82
N LEU A 25 1.23 -11.20 -2.85
CA LEU A 25 0.98 -12.08 -3.99
C LEU A 25 -0.51 -12.33 -4.23
N ILE A 26 -1.29 -12.53 -3.16
CA ILE A 26 -2.75 -12.70 -3.27
C ILE A 26 -3.40 -11.45 -3.84
N LEU A 27 -3.02 -10.27 -3.34
CA LEU A 27 -3.57 -9.00 -3.82
C LEU A 27 -3.14 -8.71 -5.26
N ASP A 28 -1.90 -9.04 -5.65
CA ASP A 28 -1.49 -8.87 -7.05
C ASP A 28 -2.28 -9.80 -7.97
N GLN A 29 -2.48 -11.07 -7.60
CA GLN A 29 -3.30 -11.98 -8.40
C GLN A 29 -4.74 -11.47 -8.50
N LEU A 30 -5.35 -11.07 -7.38
CA LEU A 30 -6.72 -10.57 -7.36
C LEU A 30 -6.88 -9.30 -8.21
N SER A 31 -5.90 -8.41 -8.19
CA SER A 31 -5.92 -7.22 -9.04
C SER A 31 -5.94 -7.57 -10.53
N ARG A 32 -5.25 -8.63 -10.94
CA ARG A 32 -5.24 -9.11 -12.33
C ARG A 32 -6.57 -9.74 -12.70
N ASP A 33 -7.11 -10.58 -11.82
CA ASP A 33 -8.40 -11.25 -12.04
C ASP A 33 -9.58 -10.27 -12.12
N LEU A 34 -9.46 -9.13 -11.45
CA LEU A 34 -10.44 -8.04 -11.46
C LEU A 34 -10.15 -6.96 -12.52
N GLU A 35 -9.09 -7.13 -13.31
CA GLU A 35 -8.63 -6.16 -14.32
C GLU A 35 -8.45 -4.75 -13.74
N LEU A 36 -7.93 -4.68 -12.50
CA LEU A 36 -7.72 -3.43 -11.77
C LEU A 36 -6.35 -2.85 -12.07
N GLU A 37 -6.36 -1.65 -12.62
CA GLU A 37 -5.18 -0.81 -12.81
C GLU A 37 -5.34 0.53 -12.10
N VAL A 38 -4.21 1.15 -11.75
CA VAL A 38 -4.18 2.55 -11.32
C VAL A 38 -3.94 3.39 -12.56
N THR A 39 -4.90 4.21 -12.94
CA THR A 39 -4.76 5.04 -14.14
C THR A 39 -3.78 6.20 -13.88
N PRO A 40 -3.19 6.78 -14.94
CA PRO A 40 -2.36 7.98 -14.80
C PRO A 40 -3.08 9.13 -14.09
N GLU A 41 -4.38 9.29 -14.34
CA GLU A 41 -5.21 10.34 -13.74
C GLU A 41 -5.42 10.10 -12.25
N GLU A 42 -5.68 8.84 -11.85
CA GLU A 42 -5.79 8.47 -10.43
C GLU A 42 -4.46 8.76 -9.71
N LEU A 43 -3.34 8.38 -10.31
CA LEU A 43 -2.01 8.62 -9.77
C LEU A 43 -1.72 10.13 -9.63
N ASP A 44 -2.01 10.91 -10.67
CA ASP A 44 -1.78 12.36 -10.66
C ASP A 44 -2.68 13.06 -9.62
N GLN A 45 -3.92 12.59 -9.43
CA GLN A 45 -4.79 13.09 -8.36
C GLN A 45 -4.22 12.79 -6.97
N GLU A 46 -3.71 11.58 -6.75
CA GLU A 46 -3.12 11.22 -5.46
C GLU A 46 -1.83 12.01 -5.19
N LEU A 47 -1.01 12.26 -6.23
CA LEU A 47 0.15 13.15 -6.13
C LEU A 47 -0.25 14.58 -5.73
N GLN A 48 -1.35 15.10 -6.27
CA GLN A 48 -1.89 16.40 -5.87
C GLN A 48 -2.36 16.39 -4.40
N ASN A 49 -3.06 15.35 -3.98
CA ASN A 49 -3.52 15.19 -2.59
C ASN A 49 -2.32 15.20 -1.62
N MET A 50 -1.25 14.46 -1.95
CA MET A 50 -0.04 14.42 -1.13
C MET A 50 0.70 15.77 -1.13
N ALA A 51 0.79 16.45 -2.27
CA ALA A 51 1.41 17.77 -2.36
C ALA A 51 0.70 18.77 -1.42
N GLN A 52 -0.64 18.77 -1.42
CA GLN A 52 -1.45 19.59 -0.52
C GLN A 52 -1.20 19.24 0.95
N LEU A 53 -1.17 17.95 1.30
CA LEU A 53 -0.97 17.47 2.67
C LEU A 53 0.40 17.87 3.24
N LEU A 54 1.44 17.90 2.41
CA LEU A 54 2.79 18.29 2.80
C LEU A 54 3.00 19.81 2.86
N GLY A 55 1.93 20.60 2.79
CA GLY A 55 1.97 22.07 2.76
C GLY A 55 2.54 22.64 1.46
N GLY A 56 2.65 21.80 0.42
CA GLY A 56 3.33 22.09 -0.82
C GLY A 56 2.43 22.72 -1.87
N GLY A 57 2.31 24.05 -1.82
CA GLY A 57 2.08 24.86 -3.03
C GLY A 57 3.32 24.95 -3.94
N GLY A 58 4.23 23.98 -3.85
CA GLY A 58 5.48 23.90 -4.61
C GLY A 58 5.33 23.12 -5.92
N ASN A 59 6.31 23.27 -6.80
CA ASN A 59 6.28 22.73 -8.17
C ASN A 59 6.12 21.20 -8.21
N LEU A 60 4.88 20.73 -8.45
CA LEU A 60 4.49 19.31 -8.55
C LEU A 60 5.39 18.51 -9.50
N GLN A 61 5.87 19.14 -10.59
CA GLN A 61 6.75 18.50 -11.56
C GLN A 61 8.11 18.14 -10.95
N GLN A 62 8.67 19.02 -10.12
CA GLN A 62 9.93 18.76 -9.45
C GLN A 62 9.77 17.66 -8.39
N MET A 63 8.66 17.67 -7.66
CA MET A 63 8.34 16.62 -6.69
C MET A 63 8.19 15.26 -7.36
N LYS A 64 7.43 15.18 -8.46
CA LYS A 64 7.24 13.94 -9.24
C LYS A 64 8.58 13.37 -9.71
N LYS A 65 9.47 14.21 -10.24
CA LYS A 65 10.81 13.81 -10.68
C LYS A 65 11.68 13.26 -9.54
N GLU A 66 11.68 13.91 -8.38
CA GLU A 66 12.42 13.40 -7.21
C GLU A 66 11.84 12.08 -6.69
N TRP A 67 10.52 11.95 -6.71
CA TRP A 67 9.82 10.75 -6.23
C TRP A 67 9.97 9.56 -7.17
N GLU A 68 10.08 9.82 -8.46
CA GLU A 68 10.45 8.81 -9.45
C GLU A 68 11.88 8.33 -9.20
N LYS A 69 12.82 9.26 -9.01
CA LYS A 69 14.24 8.94 -8.78
C LYS A 69 14.49 8.13 -7.50
N ASN A 70 13.76 8.41 -6.41
CA ASN A 70 13.94 7.74 -5.12
C ASN A 70 12.97 6.54 -4.90
N GLY A 71 12.19 6.18 -5.92
CA GLY A 71 11.23 5.08 -5.90
C GLY A 71 9.98 5.30 -5.05
N VAL A 72 9.76 6.51 -4.50
CA VAL A 72 8.52 6.85 -3.79
C VAL A 72 7.33 6.73 -4.74
N LEU A 73 7.46 7.14 -6.00
CA LEU A 73 6.38 7.06 -6.98
C LEU A 73 5.93 5.61 -7.24
N ALA A 74 6.89 4.69 -7.39
CA ALA A 74 6.60 3.27 -7.57
C ALA A 74 5.91 2.68 -6.33
N ARG A 75 6.37 3.02 -5.13
CA ARG A 75 5.73 2.58 -3.87
C ARG A 75 4.31 3.13 -3.72
N LEU A 76 4.09 4.40 -4.11
CA LEU A 76 2.76 5.01 -4.11
C LEU A 76 1.82 4.25 -5.04
N HIS A 77 2.24 4.03 -6.29
CA HIS A 77 1.44 3.28 -7.25
C HIS A 77 1.09 1.87 -6.75
N SER A 78 2.06 1.12 -6.22
CA SER A 78 1.79 -0.21 -5.64
C SER A 78 0.80 -0.15 -4.47
N ARG A 79 0.92 0.85 -3.60
CA ARG A 79 -0.04 1.06 -2.50
C ARG A 79 -1.45 1.35 -3.05
N MET A 80 -1.57 2.27 -4.01
CA MET A 80 -2.87 2.61 -4.60
C MET A 80 -3.53 1.39 -5.24
N LYS A 81 -2.76 0.59 -6.00
CA LYS A 81 -3.26 -0.65 -6.62
C LYS A 81 -3.77 -1.63 -5.56
N ARG A 82 -3.02 -1.79 -4.47
CA ARG A 82 -3.39 -2.66 -3.35
C ARG A 82 -4.68 -2.20 -2.67
N ASP A 83 -4.77 -0.91 -2.35
CA ASP A 83 -5.93 -0.34 -1.66
C ASP A 83 -7.19 -0.43 -2.55
N LYS A 84 -7.06 -0.15 -3.85
CA LYS A 84 -8.13 -0.33 -4.85
C LYS A 84 -8.59 -1.78 -4.96
N THR A 85 -7.65 -2.72 -4.99
CA THR A 85 -7.94 -4.16 -5.04
C THR A 85 -8.68 -4.63 -3.80
N LEU A 86 -8.21 -4.20 -2.62
CA LEU A 86 -8.87 -4.54 -1.36
C LEU A 86 -10.29 -3.97 -1.31
N ASN A 87 -10.49 -2.72 -1.71
CA ASN A 87 -11.82 -2.10 -1.73
C ASN A 87 -12.77 -2.85 -2.66
N SER A 88 -12.33 -3.21 -3.88
CA SER A 88 -13.15 -3.98 -4.81
C SER A 88 -13.45 -5.40 -4.29
N ALA A 89 -12.49 -6.02 -3.58
CA ALA A 89 -12.71 -7.30 -2.92
C ALA A 89 -13.76 -7.21 -1.80
N LEU A 90 -13.72 -6.13 -1.02
CA LEU A 90 -14.65 -5.89 0.09
C LEU A 90 -16.10 -5.74 -0.39
N GLU A 91 -16.32 -5.18 -1.58
CA GLU A 91 -17.65 -5.10 -2.19
C GLU A 91 -18.24 -6.48 -2.53
N LYS A 92 -17.40 -7.50 -2.67
CA LYS A 92 -17.80 -8.87 -3.06
C LYS A 92 -17.96 -9.81 -1.87
N VAL A 93 -17.59 -9.39 -0.66
CA VAL A 93 -17.72 -10.22 0.54
C VAL A 93 -18.90 -9.77 1.40
N THR A 94 -19.49 -10.70 2.14
CA THR A 94 -20.52 -10.36 3.12
C THR A 94 -19.87 -9.73 4.35
N LEU A 95 -20.01 -8.41 4.48
CA LEU A 95 -19.59 -7.69 5.68
C LEU A 95 -20.59 -7.96 6.80
N LYS A 96 -20.08 -8.48 7.93
CA LYS A 96 -20.86 -8.60 9.16
C LYS A 96 -20.55 -7.41 10.05
N GLU A 97 -21.46 -6.46 10.10
CA GLU A 97 -21.38 -5.38 11.09
C GLU A 97 -21.68 -5.93 12.48
N VAL A 98 -20.80 -5.62 13.43
CA VAL A 98 -20.96 -6.01 14.84
C VAL A 98 -20.87 -4.74 15.67
N MET A 99 -21.90 -4.45 16.45
CA MET A 99 -21.83 -3.40 17.47
C MET A 99 -20.91 -3.88 18.58
N VAL A 100 -19.81 -3.16 18.80
CA VAL A 100 -18.85 -3.46 19.87
C VAL A 100 -18.94 -2.33 20.91
N ASP A 101 -19.18 -2.67 22.17
CA ASP A 101 -19.15 -1.69 23.24
C ASP A 101 -17.71 -1.19 23.41
N ARG A 102 -17.52 0.13 23.56
CA ARG A 102 -16.19 0.76 23.67
C ARG A 102 -15.34 0.17 24.82
N LYS A 103 -15.97 -0.44 25.82
CA LYS A 103 -15.31 -1.10 26.95
C LYS A 103 -14.62 -2.41 26.56
N ASP A 104 -14.99 -3.02 25.44
CA ASP A 104 -14.46 -4.32 24.99
C ASP A 104 -13.30 -4.16 23.98
N LEU A 105 -12.92 -2.92 23.65
CA LEU A 105 -11.85 -2.59 22.71
C LEU A 105 -10.52 -2.20 23.40
N ILE A 106 -10.47 -2.16 24.74
CA ILE A 106 -9.32 -1.70 25.55
C ILE A 106 -8.85 -2.80 26.49
#